data_AF-A0A521JXS2-F1
#
_entry.id   AF-A0A521JXS2-F1
#
_cell.length_a   1.000
_cell.length_b   1.000
_cell.length_c   1.000
_cell.angle_alpha   90.00
_cell.angle_beta   90.00
_cell.angle_gamma   90.00
#
_symmetry.space_group_name_H-M   'P 1'
#
loop_
_entity.id
_entity.type
_entity.pdbx_description
1 polymer ?
#
loop_
_entity_poly.entity_id
_entity_poly.type
_entity_poly.pdbx_seq_one_letter_code
_entity_poly.pdbx_strand_id
1 'polypeptide(L)' 'MPTASHVEDQILDFLRRRRRVMFLELADVLSGCSWKVLLSALSRLHARHLIDLFPHKWDMEILLRENMPGMSQGLA' A
#
# COMPACT_ATOMS: atom_id res chain seq x y z
N MET A 1 12.50 0.62 16.73
CA MET A 1 12.25 0.65 15.27
C MET A 1 10.93 -0.06 15.01
N PRO A 2 9.95 0.59 14.33
CA PRO A 2 8.66 -0.04 14.05
C PRO A 2 8.85 -1.30 13.20
N THR A 3 8.06 -2.33 13.49
CA THR A 3 8.08 -3.59 12.74
C THR A 3 7.29 -3.44 11.43
N ALA A 4 7.59 -4.27 10.43
CA ALA A 4 6.88 -4.23 9.15
C ALA A 4 5.35 -4.37 9.31
N SER A 5 4.89 -5.20 10.26
CA SER A 5 3.44 -5.33 10.53
C SER A 5 2.80 -4.06 11.06
N HIS A 6 3.48 -3.32 11.94
CA HIS A 6 2.96 -2.05 12.45
C HIS A 6 2.96 -0.95 11.37
N VAL A 7 3.88 -1.04 10.41
CA VAL A 7 3.93 -0.14 9.25
C VAL A 7 2.85 -0.50 8.24
N GLU A 8 2.54 -1.79 8.04
CA GLU A 8 1.42 -2.22 7.18
C GLU A 8 0.09 -1.58 7.61
N ASP A 9 -0.23 -1.62 8.90
CA ASP A 9 -1.47 -1.05 9.43
C ASP A 9 -1.54 0.46 9.21
N GLN A 10 -0.44 1.18 9.44
CA GLN A 10 -0.35 2.63 9.19
C GLN A 10 -0.52 2.97 7.71
N ILE A 11 0.10 2.20 6.81
CA ILE A 11 -0.05 2.39 5.36
C ILE A 11 -1.51 2.18 4.96
N LEU A 12 -2.16 1.12 5.47
CA LEU A 12 -3.56 0.85 5.16
C LEU A 12 -4.49 1.92 5.71
N ASP A 13 -4.28 2.39 6.94
CA ASP A 13 -5.08 3.48 7.52
C ASP A 13 -4.91 4.79 6.76
N PHE A 14 -3.69 5.09 6.31
CA PHE A 14 -3.43 6.23 5.43
C PHE A 14 -4.19 6.08 4.11
N LEU A 15 -4.08 4.89 3.49
CA LEU A 15 -4.70 4.60 2.20
C LEU A 15 -6.23 4.54 2.25
N ARG A 16 -6.83 4.18 3.39
CA ARG A 16 -8.28 4.25 3.61
C ARG A 16 -8.80 5.68 3.59
N ARG A 17 -7.99 6.65 4.03
CA ARG A 17 -8.31 8.09 4.00
C ARG A 17 -7.95 8.73 2.66
N ARG A 18 -6.85 8.28 2.07
CA ARG A 18 -6.36 8.67 0.75
C ARG A 18 -6.19 7.43 -0.12
N ARG A 19 -7.16 7.15 -0.98
CA ARG A 19 -7.21 5.94 -1.82
C ARG A 19 -5.89 5.64 -2.56
N ARG A 20 -5.07 6.65 -2.84
CA ARG A 20 -3.73 6.53 -3.42
C ARG A 20 -2.72 7.44 -2.73
N VAL A 21 -1.44 7.07 -2.81
CA VAL A 21 -0.30 7.86 -2.35
C VAL A 21 0.94 7.55 -3.18
N MET A 22 1.84 8.52 -3.34
CA MET A 22 3.16 8.27 -3.92
C MET A 22 4.14 7.74 -2.86
N PHE A 23 5.10 6.92 -3.22
CA PHE A 23 6.04 6.31 -2.27
C PHE A 23 6.86 7.37 -1.54
N LEU A 24 7.32 8.42 -2.23
CA LEU A 24 8.04 9.52 -1.59
C LEU A 24 7.17 10.30 -0.61
N GLU A 25 5.90 10.53 -0.93
CA GLU A 25 4.94 11.16 -0.02
C GLU A 25 4.69 10.27 1.22
N LEU A 26 4.54 8.97 1.02
CA LEU A 26 4.39 8.01 2.12
C LEU A 26 5.63 7.97 3.01
N ALA A 27 6.83 8.04 2.42
CA ALA A 27 8.09 8.06 3.16
C ALA A 27 8.27 9.33 3.98
N ASP A 28 7.75 10.47 3.53
CA ASP A 28 7.73 11.72 4.29
C ASP A 28 6.79 11.64 5.49
N VAL A 29 5.56 11.13 5.28
CA VAL A 29 4.57 10.91 6.35
C VAL A 29 5.08 9.90 7.39
N LEU A 30 5.73 8.83 6.94
CA LEU A 30 6.29 7.77 7.79
C LEU A 30 7.81 7.91 7.96
N SER A 31 8.31 9.15 8.11
CA SER A 31 9.74 9.48 8.21
C SER A 31 10.50 8.79 9.35
N GLY A 32 9.81 8.30 10.37
CA GLY A 32 10.40 7.47 11.43
C GLY A 32 10.71 6.02 11.03
N CYS A 33 10.30 5.59 9.83
CA CYS A 33 10.53 4.25 9.30
C CYS A 33 11.68 4.26 8.28
N SER A 34 12.53 3.24 8.31
CA SER A 34 13.52 3.08 7.24
C SER A 34 12.86 2.66 5.93
N TRP A 35 13.43 3.06 4.80
CA TRP A 35 13.00 2.64 3.48
C TRP A 35 12.89 1.12 3.32
N LYS A 36 13.82 0.36 3.93
CA LYS A 36 13.78 -1.10 3.91
C LYS A 36 12.49 -1.64 4.55
N VAL A 37 12.06 -1.06 5.68
CA VAL A 37 10.83 -1.48 6.37
C VAL A 37 9.60 -1.09 5.55
N LEU A 38 9.58 0.11 4.97
CA LEU A 38 8.49 0.56 4.08
C LEU A 38 8.34 -0.36 2.86
N LEU A 39 9.43 -0.66 2.16
CA LEU A 39 9.44 -1.57 1.01
C LEU A 39 9.01 -2.99 1.40
N SER A 40 9.45 -3.51 2.55
CA SER A 40 9.00 -4.81 3.05
C SER A 40 7.51 -4.81 3.37
N ALA A 41 6.98 -3.77 4.02
CA ALA A 41 5.55 -3.65 4.31
C ALA A 41 4.72 -3.58 3.01
N LEU A 42 5.11 -2.73 2.07
CA LEU A 42 4.44 -2.61 0.75
C LEU A 42 4.47 -3.92 -0.03
N SER A 43 5.62 -4.61 -0.05
CA SER A 43 5.75 -5.92 -0.70
C SER A 43 4.79 -6.95 -0.11
N ARG A 44 4.64 -6.97 1.22
CA ARG A 44 3.71 -7.87 1.92
C ARG A 44 2.25 -7.51 1.65
N LEU A 45 1.89 -6.23 1.64
CA LEU A 45 0.54 -5.77 1.31
C LEU A 45 0.17 -6.10 -0.13
N HIS A 46 1.09 -5.88 -1.07
CA HIS A 46 0.90 -6.21 -2.49
C HIS A 46 0.75 -7.71 -2.70
N ALA A 47 1.58 -8.54 -2.05
CA ALA A 47 1.47 -10.00 -2.09
C ALA A 47 0.12 -10.52 -1.52
N ARG A 48 -0.50 -9.76 -0.61
CA ARG A 48 -1.83 -10.05 -0.04
C ARG A 48 -2.97 -9.44 -0.85
N HIS A 49 -2.69 -8.84 -2.01
CA HIS A 49 -3.66 -8.14 -2.86
C HIS A 49 -4.44 -7.04 -2.12
N LEU A 50 -3.82 -6.38 -1.14
CA LEU A 50 -4.45 -5.27 -0.42
C LEU A 50 -4.16 -3.92 -1.08
N ILE A 51 -3.07 -3.84 -1.84
CA ILE A 51 -2.65 -2.66 -2.58
C ILE A 51 -2.16 -3.06 -3.96
N ASP A 52 -2.17 -2.09 -4.87
CA ASP A 52 -1.52 -2.15 -6.16
C ASP A 52 -0.33 -1.17 -6.18
N LEU A 53 0.76 -1.58 -6.83
CA LEU A 53 1.98 -0.80 -6.96
C LEU A 53 2.22 -0.47 -8.43
N PHE A 54 2.24 0.81 -8.78
CA PHE A 54 2.48 1.29 -10.13
C PHE A 54 3.83 2.01 -10.20
N PRO A 55 4.85 1.44 -10.86
CA PRO A 55 6.13 2.11 -11.02
C PRO A 55 6.00 3.27 -12.01
N HIS A 56 6.46 4.45 -11.59
CA HIS A 56 6.63 5.64 -12.41
C HIS A 56 8.12 5.92 -12.63
N LYS A 57 8.45 6.90 -13.48
CA LYS A 57 9.86 7.19 -13.86
C LYS A 57 10.79 7.48 -12.67
N TRP A 58 10.28 8.05 -11.59
CA TRP A 58 11.06 8.51 -10.43
C TRP A 58 10.42 8.20 -9.08
N ASP A 59 9.28 7.51 -9.08
CA ASP A 59 8.48 7.25 -7.89
C ASP A 59 7.63 5.99 -8.11
N MET A 60 6.90 5.57 -7.09
CA MET A 60 5.97 4.46 -7.14
C MET A 60 4.63 4.89 -6.57
N GLU A 61 3.56 4.79 -7.35
CA GLU A 61 2.21 5.03 -6.86
C GLU A 61 1.69 3.77 -6.16
N ILE A 62 1.08 3.99 -5.01
CA ILE A 62 0.51 2.95 -4.17
C ILE A 62 -1.00 3.21 -4.09
N LEU A 63 -1.79 2.24 -4.54
CA LEU A 63 -3.24 2.34 -4.60
C LEU A 63 -3.86 1.31 -3.65
N LEU A 64 -4.86 1.70 -2.86
CA LEU A 64 -5.65 0.75 -2.09
C LEU A 64 -6.50 -0.09 -3.02
N ARG A 65 -6.39 -1.43 -2.91
CA ARG A 65 -7.31 -2.31 -3.62
C ARG A 65 -8.61 -2.39 -2.83
N GLU A 66 -9.68 -1.85 -3.38
CA GLU A 66 -11.02 -2.08 -2.83
C GLU A 66 -11.36 -3.56 -3.06
N ASN A 67 -11.54 -4.30 -1.97
CA ASN A 67 -12.08 -5.64 -2.04
C ASN A 67 -13.56 -5.50 -2.45
N MET A 68 -13.84 -5.39 -3.75
CA MET A 68 -15.22 -5.44 -4.25
C MET A 68 -15.81 -6.79 -3.82
N PRO A 69 -16.83 -6.83 -2.93
CA PRO A 69 -17.59 -8.04 -2.73
C PRO A 69 -18.52 -8.15 -3.94
N GLY A 70 -18.13 -8.98 -4.92
CA GLY A 70 -19.02 -9.45 -5.98
C GLY A 70 -18.80 -8.82 -7.34
N MET A 71 -18.10 -9.56 -8.20
CA MET A 71 -18.52 -9.76 -9.58
C MET A 71 -18.07 -11.17 -10.02
N SER A 72 -18.59 -12.17 -9.31
CA SER A 72 -18.97 -13.42 -9.95
C SER A 72 -20.23 -13.14 -10.76
N GLN A 73 -20.12 -12.48 -11.93
CA GLN A 73 -21.21 -12.57 -12.90
C GLN A 73 -21.08 -13.93 -13.58
N GLY A 74 -21.93 -14.85 -13.15
CA GLY A 74 -22.20 -16.08 -13.88
C GLY A 74 -22.63 -15.74 -15.31
N LEU A 75 -22.01 -16.43 -16.26
CA LEU A 75 -22.59 -16.63 -17.57
C LEU A 75 -23.39 -17.93 -17.47
N ALA A 76 -24.70 -17.76 -17.32
CA ALA A 76 -25.71 -18.74 -17.72
C ALA A 76 -25.80 -18.78 -19.24
#